data_AF-K1TG21-F1
#
_entry.id   AF-K1TG21-F1
#
_cell.length_a   1.000
_cell.length_b   1.000
_cell.length_c   1.000
_cell.angle_alpha   90.00
_cell.angle_beta   90.00
_cell.angle_gamma   90.00
#
_symmetry.space_group_name_H-M   'P 1'
#
loop_
_entity.id
_entity.type
_entity.pdbx_description
1 polymer ?
#
loop_
_entity_poly.entity_id
_entity_poly.type
_entity_poly.pdbx_seq_one_letter_code
_entity_poly.pdbx_strand_id
1 'polypeptide(L)'
;MTDLFVFRNTTVEPLFGSEGVRCSGYGDISDLGEETAACVWAYTLPVGCDIGAQIREADSYIDRLRLVLDRIGPARMCYLFTLACPYVLPVESGSGALRAAVARYDAALYAFAAARPNVRVLDFASFLGRYACGERIDWRHWFLARTAVSPRLQSDFRHWFAAERRAALMQRRKCLVLDLDNTLWGGVLGEEGPEGIRIGGDYPGNAYLLFQQGIRELARTGVIL
;
A
#
# COMPACT_ATOMS: atom_id res chain seq x y z
N MET A 1 12.10 -17.88 0.51
CA MET A 1 12.05 -16.72 -0.40
C MET A 1 10.81 -16.86 -1.26
N THR A 2 10.02 -15.79 -1.44
CA THR A 2 8.86 -15.85 -2.35
C THR A 2 9.32 -15.45 -3.74
N ASP A 3 9.14 -16.33 -4.71
CA ASP A 3 9.32 -16.01 -6.12
C ASP A 3 8.20 -15.06 -6.60
N LEU A 4 8.58 -13.88 -7.09
CA LEU A 4 7.66 -12.82 -7.50
C LEU A 4 7.86 -12.44 -8.96
N PHE A 5 6.75 -12.26 -9.68
CA PHE A 5 6.78 -11.59 -10.99
C PHE A 5 6.15 -10.21 -10.88
N VAL A 6 6.88 -9.16 -11.28
CA VAL A 6 6.47 -7.77 -11.15
C VAL A 6 6.17 -7.18 -12.53
N PHE A 7 4.89 -6.92 -12.80
CA PHE A 7 4.46 -6.07 -13.91
C PHE A 7 4.79 -4.62 -13.57
N ARG A 8 5.48 -3.93 -14.48
CA ARG A 8 5.99 -2.59 -14.23
C ARG A 8 5.91 -1.69 -15.47
N ASN A 9 5.78 -0.39 -15.24
CA ASN A 9 5.95 0.65 -16.26
C ASN A 9 7.21 1.50 -16.05
N THR A 10 7.91 1.32 -14.92
CA THR A 10 9.15 2.01 -14.55
C THR A 10 10.14 1.03 -13.94
N THR A 11 11.37 1.47 -13.67
CA THR A 11 12.36 0.65 -12.97
C THR A 11 11.98 0.49 -11.51
N VAL A 12 11.96 -0.76 -11.03
CA VAL A 12 11.48 -1.14 -9.68
C VAL A 12 12.43 -2.09 -8.97
N GLU A 13 13.45 -2.60 -9.66
CA GLU A 13 14.46 -3.53 -9.15
C GLU A 13 15.16 -3.00 -7.88
N PRO A 14 15.48 -1.70 -7.74
CA PRO A 14 16.02 -1.19 -6.47
C PRO A 14 15.08 -1.44 -5.27
N LEU A 15 13.77 -1.36 -5.49
CA LEU A 15 12.77 -1.56 -4.45
C LEU A 15 12.62 -3.03 -4.08
N PHE A 16 12.43 -3.90 -5.07
CA PHE A 16 12.15 -5.33 -4.83
C PHE A 16 13.41 -6.18 -4.60
N GLY A 17 14.58 -5.73 -5.05
CA GLY A 17 15.79 -6.54 -5.10
C GLY A 17 15.84 -7.47 -6.32
N SER A 18 16.94 -8.21 -6.48
CA SER A 18 17.18 -9.11 -7.62
C SER A 18 16.94 -10.59 -7.30
N GLU A 19 16.95 -10.97 -6.03
CA GLU A 19 16.89 -12.38 -5.63
C GLU A 19 15.42 -12.86 -5.54
N GLY A 20 15.05 -13.83 -6.40
CA GLY A 20 13.68 -14.36 -6.44
C GLY A 20 12.63 -13.37 -6.96
N VAL A 21 13.05 -12.36 -7.72
CA VAL A 21 12.15 -11.38 -8.34
C VAL A 21 12.46 -11.30 -9.83
N ARG A 22 11.44 -11.53 -10.65
CA ARG A 22 11.45 -11.26 -12.09
C ARG A 22 10.56 -10.07 -12.39
N CYS A 23 10.92 -9.28 -13.39
CA CYS A 23 10.14 -8.13 -13.83
C CYS A 23 9.78 -8.26 -15.31
N SER A 24 8.59 -7.76 -15.68
CA SER A 24 8.23 -7.59 -17.08
C SER A 24 9.10 -6.53 -17.77
N GLY A 25 9.03 -6.45 -19.10
CA GLY A 25 9.40 -5.23 -19.81
C GLY A 25 8.52 -4.04 -19.39
N TYR A 26 8.94 -2.81 -19.69
CA TYR A 26 8.15 -1.62 -19.35
C TYR A 26 6.83 -1.61 -20.11
N GLY A 27 5.72 -1.72 -19.39
CA GLY A 27 4.38 -1.76 -19.98
C GLY A 27 4.04 -3.09 -20.69
N ASP A 28 4.94 -4.07 -20.65
CA ASP A 28 4.76 -5.36 -21.30
C ASP A 28 3.90 -6.29 -20.43
N ILE A 29 2.87 -6.87 -21.05
CA ILE A 29 1.91 -7.80 -20.45
C ILE A 29 1.86 -9.15 -21.20
N SER A 30 2.81 -9.38 -22.11
CA SER A 30 2.89 -10.62 -22.89
C SER A 30 3.38 -11.80 -22.04
N ASP A 31 4.49 -11.62 -21.31
CA ASP A 31 4.99 -12.53 -20.27
C ASP A 31 4.19 -12.35 -18.97
N LEU A 32 3.61 -13.45 -18.48
CA LEU A 32 2.87 -13.47 -17.22
C LEU A 32 3.72 -14.00 -16.04
N GLY A 33 4.93 -14.51 -16.31
CA GLY A 33 5.79 -15.15 -15.32
C GLY A 33 5.10 -16.32 -14.63
N GLU A 34 4.49 -17.24 -15.39
CA GLU A 34 3.62 -18.31 -14.87
C GLU A 34 4.30 -19.22 -13.83
N GLU A 35 5.61 -19.37 -13.93
CA GLU A 35 6.44 -20.11 -12.95
C GLU A 35 6.51 -19.49 -11.55
N THR A 36 6.16 -18.20 -11.37
CA THR A 36 6.33 -17.55 -10.06
C THR A 36 5.11 -17.69 -9.15
N ALA A 37 5.37 -17.80 -7.84
CA ALA A 37 4.34 -18.05 -6.83
C ALA A 37 3.31 -16.91 -6.69
N ALA A 38 3.68 -15.67 -6.98
CA ALA A 38 2.79 -14.52 -6.93
C ALA A 38 3.17 -13.44 -7.94
N CYS A 39 2.18 -12.64 -8.31
CA CYS A 39 2.33 -11.50 -9.22
C CYS A 39 2.16 -10.17 -8.48
N VAL A 40 2.83 -9.12 -8.96
CA VAL A 40 2.68 -7.75 -8.48
C VAL A 40 2.43 -6.82 -9.65
N TRP A 41 1.36 -6.04 -9.61
CA TRP A 41 1.11 -4.94 -10.53
C TRP A 41 1.62 -3.64 -9.89
N ALA A 42 2.87 -3.29 -10.21
CA ALA A 42 3.62 -2.18 -9.62
C ALA A 42 3.69 -0.98 -10.57
N TYR A 43 2.52 -0.52 -11.02
CA TYR A 43 2.42 0.63 -11.92
C TYR A 43 2.35 1.93 -11.13
N THR A 44 3.07 2.94 -11.59
CA THR A 44 2.98 4.32 -11.07
C THR A 44 2.35 5.24 -12.11
N LEU A 45 1.94 6.44 -11.69
CA LEU A 45 1.54 7.45 -12.66
C LEU A 45 2.72 7.75 -13.62
N PRO A 46 2.49 7.85 -14.95
CA PRO A 46 3.56 8.18 -15.89
C PRO A 46 4.21 9.51 -15.50
N VAL A 47 5.54 9.59 -15.55
CA VAL A 47 6.24 10.85 -15.30
C VAL A 47 6.23 11.68 -16.58
N GLY A 48 5.68 12.90 -16.50
CA GLY A 48 5.60 13.81 -17.64
C GLY A 48 4.92 15.14 -17.33
N CYS A 49 4.86 16.03 -18.32
CA CYS A 49 4.18 17.32 -18.22
C CYS A 49 2.82 17.36 -18.93
N ASP A 50 2.56 16.44 -19.86
CA ASP A 50 1.26 16.32 -20.56
C ASP A 50 0.25 15.57 -19.69
N ILE A 51 -0.54 16.33 -18.92
CA ILE A 51 -1.59 15.80 -18.05
C ILE A 51 -2.63 14.99 -18.84
N GLY A 52 -2.94 15.40 -20.08
CA GLY A 52 -3.90 14.69 -20.92
C GLY A 52 -3.39 13.30 -21.32
N ALA A 53 -2.11 13.19 -21.67
CA ALA A 53 -1.46 11.91 -21.92
C ALA A 53 -1.39 11.04 -20.66
N GLN A 54 -1.09 11.64 -19.50
CA GLN A 54 -1.08 10.91 -18.23
C GLN A 54 -2.44 10.32 -17.87
N ILE A 55 -3.53 11.09 -18.09
CA ILE A 55 -4.90 10.62 -17.85
C ILE A 55 -5.21 9.42 -18.76
N ARG A 56 -4.97 9.55 -20.07
CA ARG A 56 -5.22 8.46 -21.03
C ARG A 56 -4.43 7.20 -20.68
N GLU A 57 -3.18 7.37 -20.27
CA GLU A 57 -2.32 6.24 -19.90
C GLU A 57 -2.80 5.58 -18.60
N ALA A 58 -3.14 6.37 -17.58
CA ALA A 58 -3.70 5.86 -16.32
C ALA A 58 -5.02 5.09 -16.54
N ASP A 59 -5.92 5.61 -17.37
CA ASP A 59 -7.17 4.93 -17.72
C ASP A 59 -6.86 3.61 -18.48
N SER A 60 -5.88 3.61 -19.39
CA SER A 60 -5.50 2.41 -20.15
C SER A 60 -4.90 1.29 -19.28
N TYR A 61 -4.34 1.60 -18.10
CA TYR A 61 -3.85 0.59 -17.17
C TYR A 61 -4.96 -0.33 -16.68
N ILE A 62 -6.19 0.16 -16.57
CA ILE A 62 -7.35 -0.63 -16.13
C ILE A 62 -7.60 -1.78 -17.11
N ASP A 63 -7.58 -1.49 -18.41
CA ASP A 63 -7.82 -2.50 -19.45
C ASP A 63 -6.65 -3.48 -19.56
N ARG A 64 -5.40 -3.01 -19.46
CA ARG A 64 -4.23 -3.88 -19.42
C ARG A 64 -4.24 -4.82 -18.21
N LEU A 65 -4.59 -4.29 -17.04
CA LEU A 65 -4.73 -5.08 -15.83
C LEU A 65 -5.85 -6.12 -15.97
N ARG A 66 -6.98 -5.76 -16.57
CA ARG A 66 -8.07 -6.72 -16.85
C ARG A 66 -7.55 -7.89 -17.69
N LEU A 67 -6.85 -7.61 -18.80
CA LEU A 67 -6.27 -8.65 -19.66
C LEU A 67 -5.29 -9.56 -18.91
N VAL A 68 -4.48 -9.00 -18.01
CA VAL A 68 -3.56 -9.77 -17.17
C VAL A 68 -4.33 -10.64 -16.18
N LEU A 69 -5.30 -10.08 -15.44
CA LEU A 69 -6.07 -10.81 -14.44
C LEU A 69 -6.95 -11.92 -15.04
N ASP A 70 -7.40 -11.76 -16.28
CA ASP A 70 -8.19 -12.79 -16.99
C ASP A 70 -7.33 -13.99 -17.43
N ARG A 71 -6.01 -13.80 -17.52
CA ARG A 71 -5.05 -14.87 -17.85
C ARG A 71 -4.34 -15.46 -16.63
N ILE A 72 -4.53 -14.89 -15.44
CA ILE A 72 -3.93 -15.40 -14.20
C ILE A 72 -4.88 -16.36 -13.51
N GLY A 73 -4.38 -17.57 -13.23
CA GLY A 73 -5.13 -18.60 -12.52
C GLY A 73 -5.53 -18.19 -11.10
N PRO A 74 -6.69 -18.66 -10.59
CA PRO A 74 -7.25 -18.25 -9.31
C PRO A 74 -6.42 -18.66 -8.08
N ALA A 75 -5.46 -19.57 -8.23
CA ALA A 75 -4.56 -19.99 -7.16
C ALA A 75 -3.38 -19.02 -6.94
N ARG A 76 -3.03 -18.20 -7.93
CA ARG A 76 -1.86 -17.33 -7.88
C ARG A 76 -2.23 -16.00 -7.25
N MET A 77 -1.54 -15.62 -6.17
CA MET A 77 -1.79 -14.36 -5.48
C MET A 77 -1.32 -13.18 -6.33
N CYS A 78 -2.13 -12.13 -6.43
CA CYS A 78 -1.79 -10.91 -7.16
C CYS A 78 -1.98 -9.66 -6.30
N TYR A 79 -0.90 -8.91 -6.16
CA TYR A 79 -0.86 -7.66 -5.39
C TYR A 79 -0.91 -6.46 -6.34
N LEU A 80 -1.86 -5.55 -6.14
CA LEU A 80 -2.10 -4.40 -7.02
C LEU A 80 -1.78 -3.11 -6.28
N PHE A 81 -0.87 -2.28 -6.80
CA PHE A 81 -0.55 -1.00 -6.18
C PHE A 81 -1.56 0.07 -6.60
N THR A 82 -2.09 0.82 -5.63
CA THR A 82 -2.83 2.07 -5.90
C THR A 82 -1.94 3.05 -6.66
N LEU A 83 -2.54 3.87 -7.53
CA LEU A 83 -1.79 4.70 -8.45
C LEU A 83 -1.20 5.92 -7.76
N ALA A 84 0.09 5.85 -7.46
CA ALA A 84 0.80 6.95 -6.81
C ALA A 84 1.44 7.91 -7.81
N CYS A 85 1.42 9.20 -7.49
CA CYS A 85 2.18 10.23 -8.20
C CYS A 85 3.55 10.43 -7.50
N PRO A 86 4.68 10.10 -8.14
CA PRO A 86 5.98 10.18 -7.50
C PRO A 86 6.57 11.60 -7.45
N TYR A 87 5.92 12.61 -8.03
CA TYR A 87 6.45 13.96 -8.16
C TYR A 87 5.37 15.04 -8.02
N VAL A 88 5.79 16.31 -7.96
CA VAL A 88 4.88 17.46 -7.92
C VAL A 88 4.36 17.77 -9.31
N LEU A 89 3.03 17.81 -9.47
CA LEU A 89 2.42 18.26 -10.72
C LEU A 89 2.45 19.79 -10.79
N PRO A 90 2.95 20.38 -11.89
CA PRO A 90 3.17 21.83 -11.98
C PRO A 90 1.92 22.70 -12.18
N VAL A 91 0.69 22.14 -12.30
CA VAL A 91 -0.50 22.94 -12.67
C VAL A 91 -1.76 22.57 -11.87
N GLU A 92 -2.38 23.55 -11.22
CA GLU A 92 -3.63 23.39 -10.46
C GLU A 92 -4.84 23.11 -11.36
N SER A 93 -4.95 23.75 -12.53
CA SER A 93 -6.13 23.65 -13.42
C SER A 93 -6.34 22.28 -14.07
N GLY A 94 -5.31 21.43 -14.16
CA GLY A 94 -5.40 20.05 -14.65
C GLY A 94 -5.47 18.98 -13.55
N SER A 95 -5.30 19.39 -12.29
CA SER A 95 -5.19 18.49 -11.14
C SER A 95 -6.48 17.72 -10.84
N GLY A 96 -7.64 18.32 -11.10
CA GLY A 96 -8.96 17.69 -10.85
C GLY A 96 -9.21 16.48 -11.75
N ALA A 97 -9.04 16.63 -13.06
CA ALA A 97 -9.25 15.55 -14.03
C ALA A 97 -8.27 14.39 -13.82
N LEU A 98 -7.01 14.70 -13.48
CA LEU A 98 -6.02 13.69 -13.16
C LEU A 98 -6.33 12.97 -11.84
N ARG A 99 -6.75 13.70 -10.79
CA ARG A 99 -7.24 13.09 -9.54
C ARG A 99 -8.44 12.17 -9.80
N ALA A 100 -9.35 12.57 -10.69
CA ALA A 100 -10.48 11.73 -11.08
C ALA A 100 -10.03 10.46 -11.82
N ALA A 101 -9.01 10.54 -12.68
CA ALA A 101 -8.43 9.37 -13.35
C ALA A 101 -7.76 8.40 -12.37
N VAL A 102 -6.96 8.92 -11.42
CA VAL A 102 -6.38 8.14 -10.32
C VAL A 102 -7.48 7.47 -9.50
N ALA A 103 -8.52 8.21 -9.11
CA ALA A 103 -9.63 7.66 -8.34
C ALA A 103 -10.41 6.58 -9.12
N ARG A 104 -10.60 6.72 -10.45
CA ARG A 104 -11.19 5.68 -11.30
C ARG A 104 -10.33 4.42 -11.32
N TYR A 105 -9.02 4.57 -11.49
CA TYR A 105 -8.09 3.45 -11.47
C TYR A 105 -8.15 2.72 -10.13
N ASP A 106 -8.05 3.44 -9.01
CA ASP A 106 -8.08 2.84 -7.67
C ASP A 106 -9.42 2.13 -7.40
N ALA A 107 -10.54 2.75 -7.79
CA ALA A 107 -11.86 2.12 -7.71
C ALA A 107 -11.94 0.82 -8.52
N ALA A 108 -11.34 0.78 -9.72
CA ALA A 108 -11.27 -0.43 -10.53
C ALA A 108 -10.44 -1.53 -9.85
N LEU A 109 -9.32 -1.20 -9.20
CA LEU A 109 -8.53 -2.16 -8.43
C LEU A 109 -9.37 -2.83 -7.33
N TYR A 110 -10.10 -2.03 -6.57
CA TYR A 110 -10.97 -2.55 -5.50
C TYR A 110 -12.12 -3.40 -6.06
N ALA A 111 -12.68 -3.04 -7.22
CA ALA A 111 -13.67 -3.86 -7.90
C ALA A 111 -13.08 -5.23 -8.33
N PHE A 112 -11.86 -5.24 -8.88
CA PHE A 112 -11.17 -6.50 -9.22
C PHE A 112 -10.89 -7.36 -8.00
N ALA A 113 -10.45 -6.74 -6.89
CA ALA A 113 -10.19 -7.44 -5.63
C ALA A 113 -11.46 -8.00 -4.98
N ALA A 114 -12.59 -7.29 -5.08
CA ALA A 114 -13.88 -7.78 -4.61
C ALA A 114 -14.38 -8.99 -5.42
N ALA A 115 -14.10 -9.00 -6.73
CA ALA A 115 -14.50 -10.10 -7.63
C ALA A 115 -13.58 -11.33 -7.57
N ARG A 116 -12.34 -11.19 -7.10
CA ARG A 116 -11.31 -12.24 -7.16
C ARG A 116 -10.63 -12.44 -5.79
N PRO A 117 -10.85 -13.59 -5.11
CA PRO A 117 -10.30 -13.83 -3.78
C PRO A 117 -8.76 -13.84 -3.68
N ASN A 118 -8.06 -14.07 -4.79
CA ASN A 118 -6.60 -14.07 -4.91
C ASN A 118 -6.01 -12.71 -5.29
N VAL A 119 -6.83 -11.66 -5.38
CA VAL A 119 -6.39 -10.30 -5.71
C VAL A 119 -6.43 -9.42 -4.46
N ARG A 120 -5.36 -8.66 -4.22
CA ARG A 120 -5.19 -7.78 -3.05
C ARG A 120 -4.67 -6.43 -3.48
N VAL A 121 -5.38 -5.36 -3.12
CA VAL A 121 -4.93 -3.98 -3.34
C VAL A 121 -4.02 -3.57 -2.19
N LEU A 122 -2.86 -3.01 -2.50
CA LEU A 122 -1.90 -2.45 -1.55
C LEU A 122 -1.85 -0.94 -1.75
N ASP A 123 -2.02 -0.18 -0.66
CA ASP A 123 -2.12 1.28 -0.70
C ASP A 123 -0.73 1.94 -0.83
N PHE A 124 -0.18 1.84 -2.04
CA PHE A 124 1.11 2.39 -2.40
C PHE A 124 1.11 3.93 -2.42
N ALA A 125 -0.03 4.55 -2.75
CA ALA A 125 -0.23 5.99 -2.65
C ALA A 125 -0.03 6.49 -1.20
N SER A 126 -0.61 5.80 -0.21
CA SER A 126 -0.37 6.10 1.21
C SER A 126 1.08 5.90 1.63
N PHE A 127 1.74 4.82 1.17
CA PHE A 127 3.17 4.61 1.43
C PHE A 127 4.02 5.79 0.92
N LEU A 128 3.86 6.18 -0.34
CA LEU A 128 4.62 7.31 -0.91
C LEU A 128 4.21 8.66 -0.29
N GLY A 129 2.97 8.78 0.16
CA GLY A 129 2.45 9.96 0.86
C GLY A 129 3.20 10.31 2.15
N ARG A 130 3.93 9.36 2.75
CA ARG A 130 4.75 9.55 3.96
C ARG A 130 5.98 10.44 3.72
N TYR A 131 6.39 10.61 2.47
CA TYR A 131 7.60 11.33 2.08
C TYR A 131 7.26 12.64 1.38
N ALA A 132 8.14 13.63 1.51
CA ALA A 132 8.02 14.86 0.73
C ALA A 132 8.23 14.58 -0.77
N CYS A 133 7.62 15.37 -1.65
CA CYS A 133 7.68 15.10 -3.09
C CYS A 133 9.11 15.06 -3.66
N GLY A 134 10.05 15.82 -3.09
CA GLY A 134 11.46 15.79 -3.49
C GLY A 134 12.24 14.54 -3.05
N GLU A 135 11.67 13.75 -2.14
CA GLU A 135 12.25 12.49 -1.65
C GLU A 135 11.69 11.28 -2.40
N ARG A 136 10.47 11.41 -2.94
CA ARG A 136 9.76 10.36 -3.67
C ARG A 136 10.43 9.99 -4.98
N ILE A 137 10.91 10.97 -5.73
CA ILE A 137 11.62 10.78 -7.00
C ILE A 137 13.02 11.39 -6.94
N ASP A 138 14.01 10.63 -7.39
CA ASP A 138 15.34 11.16 -7.68
C ASP A 138 15.43 11.40 -9.19
N TRP A 139 15.42 12.67 -9.60
CA TRP A 139 15.40 13.05 -11.02
C TRP A 139 16.62 12.53 -11.79
N ARG A 140 17.80 12.43 -11.15
CA ARG A 140 18.99 11.88 -11.81
C ARG A 140 18.76 10.40 -12.13
N HIS A 141 18.23 9.63 -11.19
CA HIS A 141 17.91 8.22 -11.42
C HIS A 141 16.76 8.02 -12.40
N TRP A 142 15.76 8.92 -12.40
CA TRP A 142 14.70 8.92 -13.40
C TRP A 142 15.27 9.07 -14.82
N PHE A 143 16.11 10.08 -15.07
CA PHE A 143 16.65 10.32 -16.41
C PHE A 143 17.69 9.29 -16.85
N LEU A 144 18.43 8.68 -15.91
CA LEU A 144 19.43 7.64 -16.23
C LEU A 144 18.82 6.26 -16.42
N ALA A 145 17.78 5.92 -15.63
CA ALA A 145 17.33 4.53 -15.49
C ALA A 145 15.81 4.37 -15.44
N ARG A 146 15.01 5.43 -15.64
CA ARG A 146 13.53 5.41 -15.51
C ARG A 146 13.03 4.91 -14.15
N THR A 147 13.79 5.18 -13.09
CA THR A 147 13.40 4.85 -11.72
C THR A 147 12.50 5.94 -11.16
N ALA A 148 11.19 5.69 -11.11
CA ALA A 148 10.21 6.69 -10.68
C ALA A 148 10.15 6.87 -9.16
N VAL A 149 10.58 5.87 -8.40
CA VAL A 149 10.63 5.91 -6.94
C VAL A 149 12.08 5.89 -6.49
N SER A 150 12.48 6.88 -5.71
CA SER A 150 13.84 7.06 -5.24
C SER A 150 14.39 5.77 -4.62
N PRO A 151 15.56 5.27 -5.07
CA PRO A 151 16.22 4.10 -4.48
C PRO A 151 16.51 4.24 -2.98
N ARG A 152 16.57 5.48 -2.47
CA ARG A 152 16.74 5.76 -1.04
C ARG A 152 15.59 5.17 -0.19
N LEU A 153 14.41 5.02 -0.78
CA LEU A 153 13.23 4.48 -0.13
C LEU A 153 13.20 2.93 -0.14
N GLN A 154 14.22 2.25 -0.67
CA GLN A 154 14.21 0.79 -0.83
C GLN A 154 14.01 0.03 0.49
N SER A 155 14.63 0.48 1.58
CA SER A 155 14.54 -0.20 2.88
C SER A 155 13.12 -0.10 3.42
N ASP A 156 12.57 1.12 3.43
CA ASP A 156 11.23 1.40 3.92
C ASP A 156 10.17 0.71 3.06
N PHE A 157 10.37 0.71 1.74
CA PHE A 157 9.52 -0.02 0.80
C PHE A 157 9.50 -1.51 1.12
N ARG A 158 10.66 -2.15 1.33
CA ARG A 158 10.72 -3.59 1.63
C ARG A 158 10.02 -3.93 2.93
N HIS A 159 10.20 -3.11 3.96
CA HIS A 159 9.48 -3.29 5.23
C HIS A 159 7.97 -3.12 5.06
N TRP A 160 7.54 -2.07 4.37
CA TRP A 160 6.13 -1.81 4.08
C TRP A 160 5.52 -2.95 3.25
N PHE A 161 6.14 -3.32 2.13
CA PHE A 161 5.64 -4.35 1.23
C PHE A 161 5.56 -5.72 1.93
N ALA A 162 6.54 -6.06 2.77
CA ALA A 162 6.48 -7.28 3.58
C ALA A 162 5.36 -7.25 4.64
N ALA A 163 5.06 -6.08 5.22
CA ALA A 163 3.93 -5.92 6.14
C ALA A 163 2.58 -6.06 5.41
N GLU A 164 2.39 -5.38 4.29
CA GLU A 164 1.21 -5.45 3.44
C GLU A 164 0.92 -6.88 2.97
N ARG A 165 1.96 -7.59 2.49
CA ARG A 165 1.81 -8.99 2.06
C ARG A 165 1.39 -9.92 3.20
N ARG A 166 1.94 -9.75 4.41
CA ARG A 166 1.52 -10.53 5.59
C ARG A 166 0.07 -10.25 5.96
N ALA A 167 -0.34 -8.98 5.92
CA ALA A 167 -1.73 -8.58 6.17
C ALA A 167 -2.69 -9.18 5.13
N ALA A 168 -2.29 -9.16 3.86
CA ALA A 168 -3.05 -9.67 2.73
C ALA A 168 -3.25 -11.20 2.74
N LEU A 169 -2.26 -11.95 3.26
CA LEU A 169 -2.31 -13.41 3.45
C LEU A 169 -3.14 -13.84 4.68
N MET A 170 -3.91 -12.92 5.28
CA MET A 170 -4.69 -13.16 6.50
C MET A 170 -3.88 -13.73 7.68
N GLN A 171 -2.58 -13.44 7.75
CA GLN A 171 -1.79 -13.63 8.97
C GLN A 171 -2.12 -12.54 9.99
N ARG A 172 -3.42 -12.31 10.23
CA ARG A 172 -3.91 -11.37 11.22
C ARG A 172 -3.56 -11.90 12.60
N ARG A 173 -3.08 -11.03 13.48
CA ARG A 173 -2.89 -11.37 14.89
C ARG A 173 -4.28 -11.64 15.48
N LYS A 174 -4.48 -12.85 16.01
CA LYS A 174 -5.78 -13.31 16.50
C LYS A 174 -6.07 -12.88 17.93
N CYS A 175 -5.03 -12.48 18.67
CA CYS A 175 -5.12 -12.13 20.09
C CYS A 175 -4.26 -10.89 20.36
N LEU A 176 -4.77 -9.97 21.17
CA LEU A 176 -4.09 -8.80 21.70
C LEU A 176 -4.10 -8.91 23.23
N VAL A 177 -2.96 -9.27 23.81
CA VAL A 177 -2.80 -9.33 25.27
C VAL A 177 -2.35 -7.96 25.77
N LEU A 178 -3.04 -7.43 26.77
CA LEU A 178 -2.84 -6.10 27.33
C LEU A 178 -2.59 -6.21 28.83
N ASP A 179 -1.69 -5.36 29.31
CA ASP A 179 -1.58 -5.08 30.74
C ASP A 179 -2.70 -4.12 31.18
N LEU A 180 -2.91 -3.96 32.48
CA LEU A 180 -3.95 -3.09 33.04
C LEU A 180 -3.39 -1.72 33.42
N ASP A 181 -2.55 -1.68 34.46
CA ASP A 181 -2.08 -0.44 35.07
C ASP A 181 -1.14 0.32 34.12
N ASN A 182 -1.39 1.62 33.98
CA ASN A 182 -0.71 2.50 33.02
C ASN A 182 -0.77 2.03 31.55
N THR A 183 -1.65 1.08 31.23
CA THR A 183 -1.89 0.59 29.88
C THR A 183 -3.34 0.86 29.46
N LEU A 184 -4.31 0.29 30.17
CA LEU A 184 -5.73 0.55 29.91
C LEU A 184 -6.22 1.81 30.62
N TRP A 185 -5.59 2.20 31.71
CA TRP A 185 -5.91 3.38 32.49
C TRP A 185 -4.66 3.97 33.13
N GLY A 186 -4.72 5.22 33.58
CA GLY A 186 -3.59 5.85 34.26
C GLY A 186 -3.63 5.61 35.76
N GLY A 187 -2.49 5.25 36.35
CA GLY A 187 -2.36 4.93 37.77
C GLY A 187 -2.32 3.43 38.05
N VAL A 188 -1.98 3.08 39.30
CA VAL A 188 -1.82 1.70 39.76
C VAL A 188 -2.97 1.35 40.71
N LEU A 189 -3.85 0.41 40.31
CA LEU A 189 -5.06 0.08 41.08
C LEU A 189 -4.75 -0.33 42.53
N GLY A 190 -3.67 -1.10 42.72
CA GLY A 190 -3.28 -1.59 44.04
C GLY A 190 -2.78 -0.50 45.00
N GLU A 191 -2.33 0.65 44.47
CA GLU A 191 -1.76 1.74 45.26
C GLU A 191 -2.74 2.91 45.40
N GLU A 192 -3.38 3.30 44.29
CA GLU A 192 -4.25 4.49 44.20
C GLU A 192 -5.74 4.15 44.45
N GLY A 193 -6.11 2.87 44.40
CA GLY A 193 -7.50 2.42 44.49
C GLY A 193 -8.36 2.82 43.27
N PRO A 194 -9.62 2.36 43.20
CA PRO A 194 -10.49 2.58 42.04
C PRO A 194 -10.73 4.07 41.73
N GLU A 195 -10.86 4.91 42.76
CA GLU A 195 -11.12 6.35 42.64
C GLU A 195 -9.89 7.13 42.14
N GLY A 196 -8.68 6.56 42.30
CA GLY A 196 -7.44 7.19 41.84
C GLY A 196 -7.08 6.88 40.39
N ILE A 197 -7.82 5.97 39.74
CA ILE A 197 -7.58 5.58 38.36
C ILE A 197 -8.07 6.66 37.39
N ARG A 198 -7.22 7.02 36.43
CA ARG A 198 -7.50 8.01 35.39
C ARG A 198 -8.03 7.33 34.14
N ILE A 199 -9.34 7.43 33.93
CA ILE A 199 -10.05 6.93 32.74
C ILE A 199 -11.25 7.84 32.41
N GLY A 200 -11.38 8.26 31.15
CA GLY A 200 -12.40 9.24 30.73
C GLY A 200 -12.13 10.67 31.21
N GLY A 201 -13.15 11.53 31.15
CA GLY A 201 -13.03 12.93 31.60
C GLY A 201 -12.01 13.74 30.79
N ASP A 202 -11.15 14.49 31.48
CA ASP A 202 -10.07 15.28 30.88
C ASP A 202 -8.74 14.49 30.80
N TYR A 203 -7.69 15.14 30.29
CA TYR A 203 -6.37 14.54 30.20
C TYR A 203 -5.80 14.17 31.60
N PRO A 204 -5.19 12.97 31.78
CA PRO A 204 -4.90 11.96 30.76
C PRO A 204 -5.98 10.90 30.56
N GLY A 205 -7.08 10.92 31.31
CA GLY A 205 -8.10 9.87 31.29
C GLY A 205 -8.81 9.73 29.93
N ASN A 206 -9.04 10.83 29.22
CA ASN A 206 -9.61 10.80 27.86
C ASN A 206 -8.74 10.05 26.85
N ALA A 207 -7.41 10.08 26.99
CA ALA A 207 -6.48 9.37 26.12
C ALA A 207 -6.62 7.85 26.31
N TYR A 208 -6.70 7.40 27.57
CA TYR A 208 -6.96 5.99 27.90
C TYR A 208 -8.33 5.52 27.41
N LEU A 209 -9.36 6.36 27.54
CA LEU A 209 -10.70 6.03 27.03
C LEU A 209 -10.70 5.86 25.50
N LEU A 210 -10.05 6.76 24.76
CA LEU A 210 -9.92 6.64 23.31
C LEU A 210 -9.13 5.39 22.91
N PHE A 211 -8.07 5.06 23.65
CA PHE A 211 -7.29 3.83 23.44
C PHE A 211 -8.16 2.57 23.63
N GLN A 212 -8.96 2.51 24.70
CA GLN A 212 -9.89 1.40 24.94
C GLN A 212 -10.98 1.30 23.86
N GLN A 213 -11.49 2.43 23.35
CA GLN A 213 -12.42 2.43 22.23
C GLN A 213 -11.80 1.80 20.98
N GLY A 214 -10.53 2.15 20.66
CA GLY A 214 -9.78 1.53 19.57
C GLY A 214 -9.60 0.02 19.76
N ILE A 215 -9.25 -0.43 20.97
CA ILE A 215 -9.15 -1.85 21.31
C ILE A 215 -10.50 -2.58 21.12
N ARG A 216 -11.61 -1.94 21.51
CA ARG A 216 -12.96 -2.50 21.30
C ARG A 216 -13.33 -2.62 19.83
N GLU A 217 -12.95 -1.66 18.98
CA GLU A 217 -13.17 -1.80 17.53
C GLU A 217 -12.37 -2.98 16.96
N LEU A 218 -11.13 -3.19 17.42
CA LEU A 218 -10.35 -4.37 17.04
C LEU A 218 -11.06 -5.67 17.45
N ALA A 219 -11.61 -5.75 18.67
CA ALA A 219 -12.34 -6.92 19.12
C ALA A 219 -13.59 -7.22 18.25
N ARG A 220 -14.30 -6.19 17.79
CA ARG A 220 -15.45 -6.34 16.87
C ARG A 220 -15.05 -6.94 15.51
N THR A 221 -13.78 -6.83 15.11
CA THR A 221 -13.26 -7.47 13.90
C THR A 221 -12.81 -8.92 14.11
N GLY A 222 -12.98 -9.48 15.31
CA GLY A 222 -12.66 -10.86 15.66
C GLY A 222 -11.31 -11.06 16.36
N VAL A 223 -10.67 -9.97 16.83
CA VAL A 223 -9.47 -10.06 17.67
C VAL A 223 -9.88 -10.44 19.10
N ILE A 224 -9.24 -11.45 19.67
CA ILE A 224 -9.42 -11.86 21.06
C ILE A 224 -8.68 -10.86 21.96
N LEU A 225 -9.33 -10.40 23.04
CA LEU A 225 -8.73 -9.61 24.11
C LEU A 225 -8.56 -10.48 25.36
#